data_AF-A0A367YE92-F1
#
_entry.id   AF-A0A367YE92-F1
#
_cell.length_a   1.000
_cell.length_b   1.000
_cell.length_c   1.000
_cell.angle_alpha   90.00
_cell.angle_beta   90.00
_cell.angle_gamma   90.00
#
_symmetry.space_group_name_H-M   'P 1'
#
loop_
_entity.id
_entity.type
_entity.pdbx_description
1 polymer ?
#
loop_
_entity_poly.entity_id
_entity_poly.type
_entity_poly.pdbx_seq_one_letter_code
_entity_poly.pdbx_strand_id
1 'polypeptide(L)'
;MADSEDDNILFEYEDDDEEEVDMESESQFSFESDEDANRENLFEFGDKISDGSVTAREEPAMVGCNGTQYLPWTYELFIQYQFLEPLKKLQKVGLNNCTDDDLLIMLQKLKWQLDNVINAYFEDHDRFLEKCGLPVGKPSTNKFEDVTDFDCMICCDSYPKTTVYSLTCGHQFCFNCYYQYINSYLSDASKGDLITCMVPDCQYVIPHKDIQHFYDVKDVEENFIYIEKPLKSNPLLRNCARAFIDSKHKKYVACPAPDCNSFAELLYQDSTWQDNFQNMEDKRLSDISKVPIVGCIDQHQFCFYCTKENHLPCPCWIVKKWDKKCSDDSETANWIDANTHGCPKCQSSIEKNGGCNHMTCRKCKHEFCWVCLNEWSEHNNNYSCNRYRDDRAEDELRKNRSRQSLERYLHFYKRFAIHENSMKADLKTVKKIEEVTRLYMEDRRESGQANLSWNDIQFLPDAMRALQNGRKALKWTYCFAYYLAKSNFSQIFESNQDFLNRTVEDLSEIFEQIMDKKNKNKVDTIIKNKTKIINLTELVNSRQRTLIKSAEEDLQNGWLSFELQEF
;
A
#
# COMPACT_ATOMS: atom_id res chain seq x y z
N MET A 1 49.22 -56.95 -4.04
CA MET A 1 49.58 -58.26 -4.61
C MET A 1 48.28 -59.04 -4.62
N ALA A 2 47.49 -58.86 -5.69
CA ALA A 2 47.59 -59.60 -6.95
C ALA A 2 46.85 -60.94 -6.80
N ASP A 3 45.96 -61.39 -7.68
CA ASP A 3 45.45 -60.91 -8.97
C ASP A 3 44.23 -61.80 -9.30
N SER A 4 43.42 -61.34 -10.27
CA SER A 4 42.72 -62.06 -11.38
C SER A 4 41.99 -63.41 -11.12
N GLU A 5 40.95 -63.84 -11.86
CA GLU A 5 40.57 -63.78 -13.28
C GLU A 5 39.02 -63.84 -13.32
N ASP A 6 38.26 -63.00 -14.04
CA ASP A 6 38.06 -62.89 -15.48
C ASP A 6 37.47 -64.16 -16.14
N ASP A 7 36.25 -64.03 -16.66
CA ASP A 7 35.80 -64.75 -17.86
C ASP A 7 34.76 -63.90 -18.61
N ASN A 8 35.08 -63.72 -19.88
CA ASN A 8 34.67 -62.70 -20.83
C ASN A 8 34.34 -63.44 -22.14
N ILE A 9 33.16 -63.24 -22.75
CA ILE A 9 32.89 -63.63 -24.16
C ILE A 9 31.91 -62.57 -24.74
N LEU A 10 32.38 -61.56 -25.49
CA LEU A 10 32.63 -61.47 -26.96
C LEU A 10 31.33 -61.36 -27.79
N PHE A 11 30.87 -60.16 -28.20
CA PHE A 11 31.21 -59.32 -29.38
C PHE A 11 30.90 -59.92 -30.75
N GLU A 12 30.06 -59.22 -31.53
CA GLU A 12 30.20 -59.08 -32.99
C GLU A 12 29.90 -57.62 -33.39
N TYR A 13 30.91 -57.01 -34.01
CA TYR A 13 30.88 -55.76 -34.77
C TYR A 13 30.65 -56.11 -36.25
N GLU A 14 30.00 -55.24 -37.01
CA GLU A 14 30.47 -54.90 -38.36
C GLU A 14 30.39 -53.38 -38.54
N ASP A 15 31.55 -52.83 -38.85
CA ASP A 15 31.88 -51.43 -39.12
C ASP A 15 31.61 -51.05 -40.60
N ASP A 16 31.82 -49.75 -40.85
CA ASP A 16 32.40 -49.14 -42.05
C ASP A 16 31.46 -48.20 -42.84
N ASP A 17 31.73 -46.89 -42.74
CA ASP A 17 32.62 -46.24 -43.71
C ASP A 17 32.90 -44.77 -43.30
N GLU A 18 34.19 -44.48 -43.11
CA GLU A 18 34.79 -43.15 -42.93
C GLU A 18 34.89 -42.40 -44.26
N GLU A 19 34.87 -41.06 -44.22
CA GLU A 19 35.85 -40.25 -44.95
C GLU A 19 35.97 -38.85 -44.30
N GLU A 20 37.16 -38.57 -43.76
CA GLU A 20 37.63 -37.27 -43.27
C GLU A 20 37.99 -36.32 -44.42
N VAL A 21 37.72 -35.02 -44.26
CA VAL A 21 38.62 -33.97 -44.74
C VAL A 21 38.62 -32.79 -43.75
N ASP A 22 39.78 -32.53 -43.14
CA ASP A 22 40.13 -31.37 -42.31
C ASP A 22 40.19 -30.07 -43.12
N MET A 23 39.73 -28.95 -42.53
CA MET A 23 40.41 -27.64 -42.69
C MET A 23 40.00 -26.64 -41.60
N GLU A 24 41.00 -26.22 -40.83
CA GLU A 24 40.99 -25.15 -39.84
C GLU A 24 40.55 -23.79 -40.42
N SER A 25 39.79 -23.00 -39.65
CA SER A 25 40.08 -21.56 -39.48
C SER A 25 39.26 -20.95 -38.34
N GLU A 26 40.00 -20.47 -37.33
CA GLU A 26 39.54 -19.55 -36.31
C GLU A 26 39.13 -18.21 -36.94
N SER A 27 38.06 -17.59 -36.44
CA SER A 27 37.92 -16.14 -36.53
C SER A 27 37.46 -15.56 -35.20
N GLN A 28 38.41 -14.88 -34.58
CA GLN A 28 38.26 -13.92 -33.49
C GLN A 28 37.35 -12.77 -33.92
N PHE A 29 36.49 -12.29 -33.02
CA PHE A 29 36.05 -10.89 -33.06
C PHE A 29 36.22 -10.26 -31.69
N SER A 30 37.07 -9.25 -31.66
CA SER A 30 37.60 -8.54 -30.50
C SER A 30 36.58 -7.58 -29.89
N PHE A 31 36.65 -7.49 -28.57
CA PHE A 31 36.10 -6.41 -27.76
C PHE A 31 37.19 -5.35 -27.62
N GLU A 32 36.98 -4.16 -28.17
CA GLU A 32 37.81 -2.98 -27.87
C GLU A 32 37.00 -1.98 -27.04
N SER A 33 37.54 -1.73 -25.86
CA SER A 33 37.17 -0.69 -24.91
C SER A 33 37.77 0.65 -25.35
N ASP A 34 37.01 1.74 -25.18
CA ASP A 34 37.59 3.07 -24.99
C ASP A 34 36.79 3.83 -23.91
N GLU A 35 37.46 4.09 -22.79
CA GLU A 35 37.11 5.11 -21.81
C GLU A 35 37.73 6.44 -22.28
N ASP A 36 36.96 7.54 -22.35
CA ASP A 36 37.26 8.71 -21.51
C ASP A 36 36.27 9.90 -21.68
N ALA A 37 35.92 10.44 -20.50
CA ALA A 37 35.76 11.84 -20.13
C ALA A 37 34.79 12.83 -20.85
N ASN A 38 33.91 13.39 -19.99
CA ASN A 38 33.41 14.77 -19.91
C ASN A 38 32.22 15.25 -20.77
N ARG A 39 31.09 15.40 -20.05
CA ARG A 39 30.43 16.69 -19.71
C ARG A 39 29.99 17.59 -20.88
N GLU A 40 28.67 17.68 -21.13
CA GLU A 40 27.88 18.93 -21.08
C GLU A 40 26.40 18.73 -21.51
N ASN A 41 25.54 19.52 -20.87
CA ASN A 41 24.09 19.66 -21.07
C ASN A 41 23.73 20.11 -22.50
N LEU A 42 22.55 19.72 -23.02
CA LEU A 42 21.54 20.71 -23.46
C LEU A 42 20.16 20.08 -23.74
N PHE A 43 19.16 20.59 -23.02
CA PHE A 43 17.73 20.47 -23.28
C PHE A 43 17.33 21.30 -24.51
N GLU A 44 16.31 20.87 -25.24
CA GLU A 44 15.26 21.76 -25.76
C GLU A 44 14.08 20.94 -26.28
N PHE A 45 12.85 21.24 -25.83
CA PHE A 45 11.71 21.55 -26.70
C PHE A 45 10.51 22.04 -25.87
N GLY A 46 10.27 23.36 -25.93
CA GLY A 46 8.98 23.95 -26.31
C GLY A 46 7.79 23.92 -25.34
N ASP A 47 7.66 24.99 -24.56
CA ASP A 47 6.48 25.39 -23.76
C ASP A 47 5.17 25.57 -24.56
N LYS A 48 4.04 25.28 -23.89
CA LYS A 48 3.04 26.27 -23.44
C LYS A 48 1.74 25.58 -22.96
N ILE A 49 1.52 25.52 -21.64
CA ILE A 49 0.19 25.71 -21.02
C ILE A 49 0.38 26.40 -19.66
N SER A 50 -0.11 27.63 -19.55
CA SER A 50 -0.30 28.38 -18.31
C SER A 50 -1.61 27.94 -17.63
N ASP A 51 -1.57 27.57 -16.35
CA ASP A 51 -2.20 28.35 -15.25
C ASP A 51 -2.01 27.63 -13.88
N GLY A 52 -1.69 28.43 -12.84
CA GLY A 52 -2.06 28.20 -11.43
C GLY A 52 -1.43 27.07 -10.59
N SER A 53 -0.35 27.39 -9.87
CA SER A 53 0.10 26.82 -8.58
C SER A 53 0.75 25.41 -8.58
N VAL A 54 2.08 25.39 -8.76
CA VAL A 54 2.94 24.25 -8.38
C VAL A 54 4.12 24.79 -7.57
N THR A 55 4.15 24.46 -6.27
CA THR A 55 5.37 24.56 -5.46
C THR A 55 6.35 23.50 -5.96
N ALA A 56 7.40 23.95 -6.65
CA ALA A 56 8.41 23.09 -7.27
C ALA A 56 9.06 22.15 -6.24
N ARG A 57 8.82 20.85 -6.41
CA ARG A 57 9.60 19.75 -5.83
C ARG A 57 10.29 19.07 -7.02
N GLU A 58 11.60 18.87 -6.94
CA GLU A 58 12.41 18.20 -7.98
C GLU A 58 12.36 16.66 -7.88
N GLU A 59 11.48 16.10 -7.06
CA GLU A 59 11.28 14.64 -7.01
C GLU A 59 10.47 14.18 -8.24
N PRO A 60 10.96 13.19 -9.00
CA PRO A 60 10.26 12.73 -10.19
C PRO A 60 8.90 12.15 -9.80
N ALA A 61 7.86 12.54 -10.55
CA ALA A 61 6.52 11.97 -10.43
C ALA A 61 6.60 10.44 -10.45
N MET A 62 6.00 9.78 -9.46
CA MET A 62 5.88 8.33 -9.49
C MET A 62 4.81 7.93 -10.50
N VAL A 63 5.03 6.80 -11.15
CA VAL A 63 4.11 6.25 -12.14
C VAL A 63 3.54 4.95 -11.60
N GLY A 64 2.23 4.94 -11.40
CA GLY A 64 1.47 3.76 -11.02
C GLY A 64 1.55 2.68 -12.09
N CYS A 65 1.11 1.46 -11.77
CA CYS A 65 1.25 0.31 -12.68
C CYS A 65 0.50 0.47 -14.02
N ASN A 66 -0.45 1.39 -14.09
CA ASN A 66 -1.23 1.73 -15.28
C ASN A 66 -0.84 3.08 -15.91
N GLY A 67 0.27 3.70 -15.50
CA GLY A 67 0.70 5.01 -16.02
C GLY A 67 0.23 6.22 -15.21
N THR A 68 -0.52 6.04 -14.13
CA THR A 68 -1.02 7.15 -13.29
C THR A 68 0.13 7.90 -12.63
N GLN A 69 0.24 9.21 -12.87
CA GLN A 69 1.26 10.05 -12.23
C GLN A 69 0.79 10.55 -10.85
N TYR A 70 1.59 10.29 -9.82
CA TYR A 70 1.29 10.69 -8.45
C TYR A 70 2.55 11.02 -7.63
N LEU A 71 2.37 11.67 -6.49
CA LEU A 71 3.41 11.88 -5.49
C LEU A 71 3.00 11.26 -4.14
N PRO A 72 3.81 10.38 -3.55
CA PRO A 72 3.56 9.88 -2.20
C PRO A 72 4.04 10.90 -1.15
N TRP A 73 3.32 10.98 -0.04
CA TRP A 73 3.61 11.90 1.05
C TRP A 73 3.52 11.20 2.40
N THR A 74 4.39 11.61 3.33
CA THR A 74 4.11 11.50 4.76
C THR A 74 3.65 12.86 5.28
N TYR A 75 2.93 12.87 6.40
CA TYR A 75 2.56 14.13 7.05
C TYR A 75 3.78 15.02 7.34
N GLU A 76 4.91 14.44 7.78
CA GLU A 76 6.11 15.22 8.07
C GLU A 76 6.69 15.91 6.82
N LEU A 77 6.79 15.18 5.71
CA LEU A 77 7.26 15.75 4.44
C LEU A 77 6.28 16.82 3.95
N PHE A 78 5.00 16.55 4.02
CA PHE A 78 3.98 17.51 3.60
C PHE A 78 4.02 18.79 4.43
N ILE A 79 4.13 18.69 5.75
CA ILE A 79 4.27 19.86 6.63
C ILE A 79 5.56 20.62 6.30
N GLN A 80 6.67 19.92 6.08
CA GLN A 80 7.93 20.55 5.71
C GLN A 80 7.79 21.40 4.45
N TYR A 81 7.23 20.85 3.37
CA TYR A 81 7.16 21.54 2.08
C TYR A 81 5.98 22.52 1.97
N GLN A 82 4.81 22.15 2.47
CA GLN A 82 3.59 22.94 2.30
C GLN A 82 3.43 24.02 3.36
N PHE A 83 3.95 23.82 4.57
CA PHE A 83 3.76 24.75 5.69
C PHE A 83 5.06 25.46 6.10
N LEU A 84 6.16 24.71 6.28
CA LEU A 84 7.42 25.27 6.78
C LEU A 84 8.24 25.99 5.71
N GLU A 85 8.19 25.60 4.44
CA GLU A 85 8.86 26.37 3.37
C GLU A 85 8.21 27.76 3.15
N PRO A 86 6.86 27.92 3.12
CA PRO A 86 6.24 29.24 3.16
C PRO A 86 6.63 30.07 4.38
N LEU A 87 6.74 29.45 5.56
CA LEU A 87 7.23 30.12 6.77
C LEU A 87 8.65 30.67 6.56
N LYS A 88 9.57 29.85 6.03
CA LYS A 88 10.95 30.30 5.71
C LYS A 88 10.96 31.45 4.70
N LYS A 89 10.04 31.45 3.73
CA LYS A 89 9.88 32.55 2.78
C LYS A 89 9.41 33.83 3.48
N LEU A 90 8.41 33.76 4.37
CA LEU A 90 7.97 34.91 5.18
C LEU A 90 9.07 35.47 6.08
N GLN A 91 9.88 34.59 6.70
CA GLN A 91 11.03 35.00 7.50
C GLN A 91 12.02 35.84 6.67
N LYS A 92 12.23 35.50 5.40
CA LYS A 92 13.10 36.27 4.48
C LYS A 92 12.49 37.61 4.06
N VAL A 93 11.16 37.71 3.96
CA VAL A 93 10.46 38.98 3.70
C VAL A 93 10.67 39.96 4.85
N GLY A 94 10.89 39.45 6.07
CA GLY A 94 11.27 40.27 7.23
C GLY A 94 10.12 41.15 7.72
N LEU A 95 8.98 40.53 8.06
CA LEU A 95 7.88 41.23 8.71
C LEU A 95 8.31 41.72 10.10
N ASN A 96 8.25 43.03 10.33
CA ASN A 96 8.75 43.66 11.56
C ASN A 96 8.07 43.08 12.81
N ASN A 97 8.86 42.81 13.85
CA ASN A 97 8.39 42.41 15.19
C ASN A 97 7.53 41.13 15.27
N CYS A 98 7.57 40.25 14.26
CA CYS A 98 6.86 38.98 14.29
C CYS A 98 7.81 37.82 14.64
N THR A 99 7.40 36.97 15.58
CA THR A 99 8.08 35.70 15.87
C THR A 99 7.68 34.62 14.86
N ASP A 100 8.44 33.52 14.80
CA ASP A 100 8.10 32.38 13.92
C ASP A 100 6.68 31.84 14.17
N ASP A 101 6.22 31.91 15.42
CA ASP A 101 4.91 31.40 15.78
C ASP A 101 3.79 32.34 15.32
N ASP A 102 4.02 33.66 15.42
CA ASP A 102 3.11 34.67 14.89
C ASP A 102 2.90 34.46 13.38
N LEU A 103 3.99 34.22 12.65
CA LEU A 103 3.94 33.93 11.21
C LEU A 103 3.18 32.62 10.90
N LEU A 104 3.34 31.58 11.72
CA LEU A 104 2.58 30.33 11.58
C LEU A 104 1.10 30.53 11.83
N ILE A 105 0.74 31.29 12.86
CA ILE A 105 -0.65 31.63 13.19
C ILE A 105 -1.30 32.40 12.04
N MET A 106 -0.59 33.38 11.47
CA MET A 106 -1.07 34.13 10.29
C MET A 106 -1.27 33.22 9.07
N LEU A 107 -0.30 32.33 8.80
CA LEU A 107 -0.39 31.36 7.70
C LEU A 107 -1.60 30.44 7.88
N GLN A 108 -1.79 29.88 9.08
CA GLN A 108 -2.91 29.00 9.37
C GLN A 108 -4.25 29.73 9.21
N LYS A 109 -4.36 30.97 9.73
CA LYS A 109 -5.58 31.81 9.60
C LYS A 109 -5.98 32.01 8.13
N LEU A 110 -4.99 32.17 7.26
CA LEU A 110 -5.18 32.40 5.82
C LEU A 110 -5.00 31.14 4.97
N LYS A 111 -5.20 29.95 5.58
CA LYS A 111 -5.20 28.65 4.89
C LYS A 111 -3.92 28.38 4.09
N TRP A 112 -2.78 28.75 4.67
CA TRP A 112 -1.44 28.51 4.15
C TRP A 112 -1.16 29.20 2.81
N GLN A 113 -1.83 30.33 2.54
CA GLN A 113 -1.60 31.16 1.35
C GLN A 113 -0.63 32.31 1.69
N LEU A 114 0.61 32.18 1.22
CA LEU A 114 1.70 33.13 1.47
C LEU A 114 1.33 34.56 1.08
N ASP A 115 0.87 34.76 -0.15
CA ASP A 115 0.59 36.10 -0.70
C ASP A 115 -0.55 36.79 0.04
N ASN A 116 -1.54 36.02 0.51
CA ASN A 116 -2.64 36.57 1.30
C ASN A 116 -2.16 37.11 2.64
N VAL A 117 -1.18 36.46 3.29
CA VAL A 117 -0.58 36.96 4.54
C VAL A 117 0.15 38.25 4.29
N ILE A 118 0.98 38.30 3.26
CA ILE A 118 1.75 39.50 2.90
C ILE A 118 0.80 40.67 2.63
N ASN A 119 -0.21 40.47 1.78
CA ASN A 119 -1.17 41.52 1.44
C ASN A 119 -1.95 42.00 2.67
N ALA A 120 -2.51 41.08 3.47
CA ALA A 120 -3.28 41.44 4.65
C ALA A 120 -2.44 42.19 5.70
N TYR A 121 -1.17 41.81 5.85
CA TYR A 121 -0.25 42.46 6.79
C TYR A 121 0.09 43.89 6.36
N PHE A 122 0.31 44.14 5.08
CA PHE A 122 0.65 45.47 4.56
C PHE A 122 -0.57 46.39 4.37
N GLU A 123 -1.78 45.83 4.27
CA GLU A 123 -3.02 46.61 4.23
C GLU A 123 -3.38 47.21 5.60
N ASP A 124 -3.45 46.40 6.65
CA ASP A 124 -3.83 46.84 8.00
C ASP A 124 -3.23 45.90 9.06
N HIS A 125 -2.01 46.23 9.50
CA HIS A 125 -1.20 45.41 10.39
C HIS A 125 -1.91 45.06 11.71
N ASP A 126 -2.30 46.06 12.49
CA ASP A 126 -2.83 45.88 13.85
C ASP A 126 -4.15 45.11 13.83
N ARG A 127 -5.05 45.47 12.91
CA ARG A 127 -6.35 44.79 12.77
C ARG A 127 -6.20 43.34 12.33
N PHE A 128 -5.21 43.06 11.48
CA PHE A 128 -4.93 41.69 11.05
C PHE A 128 -4.37 40.83 12.19
N LEU A 129 -3.47 41.38 13.01
CA LEU A 129 -2.97 40.71 14.22
C LEU A 129 -4.11 40.39 15.19
N GLU A 130 -5.00 41.34 15.48
CA GLU A 130 -6.17 41.11 16.35
C GLU A 130 -7.08 40.01 15.81
N LYS A 131 -7.34 40.01 14.49
CA LYS A 131 -8.15 38.97 13.83
C LYS A 131 -7.51 37.58 13.89
N CYS A 132 -6.19 37.52 13.97
CA CYS A 132 -5.42 36.29 14.17
C CYS A 132 -5.36 35.86 15.64
N GLY A 133 -5.82 36.70 16.59
CA GLY A 133 -5.71 36.43 18.02
C GLY A 133 -4.31 36.67 18.59
N LEU A 134 -3.52 37.54 17.94
CA LEU A 134 -2.16 37.90 18.32
C LEU A 134 -2.14 39.24 19.08
N PRO A 135 -1.16 39.46 19.99
CA PRO A 135 -1.02 40.73 20.69
C PRO A 135 -0.53 41.85 19.76
N VAL A 136 -1.15 43.03 19.85
CA VAL A 136 -0.72 44.24 19.15
C VAL A 136 0.17 45.09 20.06
N GLY A 137 1.35 45.47 19.56
CA GLY A 137 2.25 46.41 20.25
C GLY A 137 2.87 45.92 21.56
N LYS A 138 2.73 44.63 21.90
CA LYS A 138 3.33 43.98 23.08
C LYS A 138 3.88 42.60 22.70
N PRO A 139 5.02 42.18 23.27
CA PRO A 139 5.51 40.81 23.09
C PRO A 139 4.56 39.80 23.73
N SER A 140 4.52 38.58 23.21
CA SER A 140 3.85 37.45 23.85
C SER A 140 4.45 37.20 25.24
N THR A 141 3.61 37.08 26.25
CA THR A 141 4.01 36.84 27.66
C THR A 141 3.60 35.46 28.13
N ASN A 142 3.47 34.50 27.21
CA ASN A 142 3.08 33.14 27.54
C ASN A 142 4.16 32.48 28.40
N LYS A 143 3.74 31.77 29.45
CA LYS A 143 4.67 31.11 30.38
C LYS A 143 4.09 29.84 30.98
N PHE A 144 4.97 28.87 31.16
CA PHE A 144 4.78 27.71 32.03
C PHE A 144 5.45 28.00 33.36
N GLU A 145 4.71 27.90 34.46
CA GLU A 145 5.23 28.19 35.79
C GLU A 145 4.73 27.17 36.81
N ASP A 146 5.60 26.78 37.74
CA ASP A 146 5.19 25.97 38.89
C ASP A 146 4.70 26.89 40.00
N VAL A 147 3.44 26.72 40.38
CA VAL A 147 2.78 27.51 41.41
C VAL A 147 2.39 26.63 42.59
N THR A 148 2.42 27.21 43.77
CA THR A 148 1.91 26.61 45.01
C THR A 148 0.53 27.16 45.34
N ASP A 149 -0.30 26.36 46.00
CA ASP A 149 -1.66 26.74 46.43
C ASP A 149 -2.51 27.34 45.30
N PHE A 150 -2.68 26.58 44.21
CA PHE A 150 -3.42 27.01 43.02
C PHE A 150 -4.78 26.33 42.89
N ASP A 151 -5.83 27.12 42.72
CA ASP A 151 -7.19 26.65 42.45
C ASP A 151 -7.52 26.81 40.96
N CYS A 152 -7.80 25.68 40.29
CA CYS A 152 -8.11 25.69 38.86
C CYS A 152 -9.60 25.90 38.60
N MET A 153 -9.95 26.93 37.83
CA MET A 153 -11.36 27.27 37.52
C MET A 153 -12.03 26.35 36.50
N ILE A 154 -11.27 25.46 35.84
CA ILE A 154 -11.81 24.53 34.82
C ILE A 154 -12.17 23.18 35.45
N CYS A 155 -11.25 22.56 36.21
CA CYS A 155 -11.51 21.29 36.90
C CYS A 155 -12.05 21.47 38.32
N CYS A 156 -12.02 22.69 38.88
CA CYS A 156 -12.42 23.00 40.25
C CYS A 156 -11.58 22.27 41.33
N ASP A 157 -10.36 21.86 41.01
CA ASP A 157 -9.42 21.26 41.95
C ASP A 157 -8.47 22.30 42.56
N SER A 158 -8.10 22.06 43.82
CA SER A 158 -7.04 22.79 44.54
C SER A 158 -5.75 21.98 44.53
N TYR A 159 -4.66 22.58 44.06
CA TYR A 159 -3.35 21.94 43.95
C TYR A 159 -2.34 22.58 44.92
N PRO A 160 -1.74 21.82 45.85
CA PRO A 160 -0.66 22.32 46.71
C PRO A 160 0.58 22.76 45.91
N LYS A 161 0.89 22.05 44.83
CA LYS A 161 1.91 22.40 43.84
C LYS A 161 1.46 21.89 42.47
N THR A 162 1.47 22.73 41.44
CA THR A 162 1.13 22.32 40.08
C THR A 162 1.79 23.23 39.04
N THR A 163 2.00 22.70 37.85
CA THR A 163 2.41 23.49 36.68
C THR A 163 1.17 24.11 36.04
N VAL A 164 1.18 25.41 35.85
CA VAL A 164 0.15 26.16 35.15
C VAL A 164 0.71 26.75 33.87
N TYR A 165 -0.19 27.00 32.92
CA TYR A 165 0.12 27.73 31.71
C TYR A 165 -0.71 29.02 31.67
N SER A 166 0.00 30.14 31.54
CA SER A 166 -0.58 31.49 31.50
C SER A 166 -0.44 32.04 30.08
N LEU A 167 -1.56 32.32 29.41
CA LEU A 167 -1.58 32.88 28.06
C LEU A 167 -1.45 34.42 28.13
N THR A 168 -1.07 35.08 27.03
CA THR A 168 -0.89 36.54 26.94
C THR A 168 -2.12 37.35 27.35
N CYS A 169 -3.33 36.77 27.29
CA CYS A 169 -4.55 37.37 27.83
C CYS A 169 -4.61 37.46 29.36
N GLY A 170 -3.69 36.81 30.09
CA GLY A 170 -3.66 36.71 31.55
C GLY A 170 -4.45 35.54 32.13
N HIS A 171 -5.19 34.77 31.31
CA HIS A 171 -5.90 33.59 31.78
C HIS A 171 -4.94 32.42 32.02
N GLN A 172 -5.07 31.80 33.19
CA GLN A 172 -4.17 30.78 33.72
C GLN A 172 -4.97 29.56 34.18
N PHE A 173 -4.56 28.37 33.74
CA PHE A 173 -5.19 27.10 34.11
C PHE A 173 -4.13 26.02 34.33
N CYS A 174 -4.50 24.93 35.02
CA CYS A 174 -3.57 23.82 35.26
C CYS A 174 -3.18 23.13 33.93
N PHE A 175 -1.97 22.57 33.90
CA PHE A 175 -1.43 21.88 32.72
C PHE A 175 -2.39 20.80 32.19
N ASN A 176 -3.01 20.03 33.09
CA ASN A 176 -3.91 18.94 32.70
C ASN A 176 -5.18 19.44 31.98
N CYS A 177 -5.74 20.58 32.40
CA CYS A 177 -6.90 21.17 31.72
C CYS A 177 -6.55 21.64 30.30
N TYR A 178 -5.40 22.30 30.12
CA TYR A 178 -4.92 22.66 28.79
C TYR A 178 -4.63 21.42 27.93
N TYR A 179 -3.97 20.41 28.50
CA TYR A 179 -3.68 19.16 27.80
C TYR A 179 -4.97 18.48 27.31
N GLN A 180 -5.98 18.34 28.18
CA GLN A 180 -7.27 17.74 27.82
C GLN A 180 -8.01 18.58 26.78
N TYR A 181 -8.02 19.91 26.92
CA TYR A 181 -8.63 20.82 25.97
C TYR A 181 -7.99 20.70 24.58
N ILE A 182 -6.67 20.80 24.49
CA ILE A 182 -5.91 20.64 23.24
C ILE A 182 -6.12 19.24 22.65
N ASN A 183 -6.03 18.19 23.47
CA ASN A 183 -6.21 16.81 22.99
C ASN A 183 -7.64 16.58 22.46
N SER A 184 -8.66 17.14 23.11
CA SER A 184 -10.05 17.08 22.63
C SER A 184 -10.22 17.77 21.28
N TYR A 185 -9.50 18.87 21.04
CA TYR A 185 -9.50 19.59 19.78
C TYR A 185 -8.80 18.78 18.68
N LEU A 186 -7.60 18.26 18.98
CA LEU A 186 -6.78 17.50 18.03
C LEU A 186 -7.30 16.08 17.74
N SER A 187 -8.19 15.56 18.59
CA SER A 187 -8.89 14.30 18.35
C SER A 187 -9.88 14.39 17.17
N ASP A 188 -10.37 15.60 16.87
CA ASP A 188 -11.25 15.85 15.73
C ASP A 188 -10.42 16.16 14.48
N ALA A 189 -10.36 15.20 13.55
CA ALA A 189 -9.60 15.32 12.32
C ALA A 189 -10.13 16.43 11.38
N SER A 190 -11.38 16.87 11.55
CA SER A 190 -11.98 17.93 10.75
C SER A 190 -11.52 19.34 11.17
N LYS A 191 -10.91 19.47 12.35
CA LYS A 191 -10.51 20.75 12.95
C LYS A 191 -9.04 21.06 12.71
N GLY A 192 -8.76 21.82 11.65
CA GLY A 192 -7.43 22.37 11.35
C GLY A 192 -7.26 23.84 11.70
N ASP A 193 -8.17 24.43 12.49
CA ASP A 193 -8.15 25.86 12.81
C ASP A 193 -7.32 26.16 14.07
N LEU A 194 -7.16 27.46 14.34
CA LEU A 194 -6.40 27.94 15.49
C LEU A 194 -7.10 27.56 16.80
N ILE A 195 -6.31 27.15 17.79
CA ILE A 195 -6.80 26.87 19.15
C ILE A 195 -6.73 28.17 19.95
N THR A 196 -7.87 28.63 20.47
CA THR A 196 -7.96 29.84 21.28
C THR A 196 -7.95 29.53 22.77
N CYS A 197 -7.90 30.58 23.59
CA CYS A 197 -8.08 30.49 25.04
C CYS A 197 -9.38 29.76 25.42
N MET A 198 -9.36 29.05 26.56
CA MET A 198 -10.53 28.34 27.09
C MET A 198 -11.63 29.25 27.64
N VAL A 199 -11.33 30.53 27.90
CA VAL A 199 -12.32 31.49 28.41
C VAL A 199 -13.24 31.93 27.25
N PRO A 200 -14.57 31.86 27.42
CA PRO A 200 -15.51 32.42 26.45
C PRO A 200 -15.18 33.88 26.12
N ASP A 201 -15.37 34.28 24.86
CA ASP A 201 -15.07 35.62 24.34
C ASP A 201 -13.58 36.01 24.24
N CYS A 202 -12.66 35.20 24.77
CA CYS A 202 -11.22 35.42 24.61
C CYS A 202 -10.73 34.84 23.27
N GLN A 203 -10.28 35.71 22.35
CA GLN A 203 -9.81 35.31 21.01
C GLN A 203 -8.30 35.07 20.91
N TYR A 204 -7.56 35.20 22.01
CA TYR A 204 -6.12 34.94 22.01
C TYR A 204 -5.83 33.49 21.65
N VAL A 205 -4.89 33.30 20.74
CA VAL A 205 -4.49 31.98 20.23
C VAL A 205 -3.37 31.40 21.08
N ILE A 206 -3.40 30.07 21.27
CA ILE A 206 -2.31 29.31 21.87
C ILE A 206 -1.25 29.05 20.78
N PRO A 207 0.00 29.50 20.96
CA PRO A 207 1.09 29.29 20.01
C PRO A 207 1.37 27.83 19.67
N HIS A 208 1.85 27.57 18.45
CA HIS A 208 2.24 26.23 18.00
C HIS A 208 3.36 25.65 18.86
N LYS A 209 4.36 26.47 19.20
CA LYS A 209 5.46 26.10 20.11
C LYS A 209 4.91 25.67 21.48
N ASP A 210 3.99 26.45 22.05
CA ASP A 210 3.39 26.15 23.36
C ASP A 210 2.55 24.86 23.31
N ILE A 211 1.79 24.64 22.23
CA ILE A 211 1.06 23.39 22.00
C ILE A 211 2.00 22.18 21.98
N GLN A 212 3.18 22.32 21.37
CA GLN A 212 4.18 21.24 21.35
C GLN A 212 4.66 20.86 22.74
N HIS A 213 4.83 21.85 23.64
CA HIS A 213 5.33 21.63 25.01
C HIS A 213 4.38 20.75 25.84
N PHE A 214 3.07 20.74 25.53
CA PHE A 214 2.11 19.84 26.18
C PHE A 214 2.30 18.35 25.81
N TYR A 215 3.05 18.05 24.75
CA TYR A 215 3.29 16.69 24.24
C TYR A 215 4.76 16.25 24.36
N ASP A 216 5.58 17.01 25.06
CA ASP A 216 6.93 16.61 25.42
C ASP A 216 6.87 15.59 26.58
N VAL A 217 7.78 14.62 26.56
CA VAL A 217 7.69 13.42 27.41
C VAL A 217 8.07 13.79 28.86
N LYS A 218 7.24 13.39 29.83
CA LYS A 218 7.60 13.40 31.26
C LYS A 218 8.46 12.18 31.56
N ASP A 219 9.64 12.37 32.14
CA ASP A 219 10.41 11.26 32.68
C ASP A 219 9.73 10.70 33.95
N VAL A 220 10.14 9.50 34.35
CA VAL A 220 9.64 8.77 35.53
C VAL A 220 9.84 9.55 36.85
N GLU A 221 10.65 10.61 36.82
CA GLU A 221 10.96 11.51 37.95
C GLU A 221 10.24 12.88 37.89
N GLU A 222 9.14 13.02 37.14
CA GLU A 222 8.34 14.28 37.02
C GLU A 222 9.10 15.50 36.44
N ASN A 223 10.37 15.35 36.05
CA ASN A 223 11.11 16.37 35.33
C ASN A 223 10.72 16.36 33.83
N PHE A 224 10.39 17.54 33.30
CA PHE A 224 10.19 17.73 31.85
C PHE A 224 11.52 17.51 31.13
N ILE A 225 11.68 16.38 30.45
CA ILE A 225 12.77 16.24 29.48
C ILE A 225 12.32 16.89 28.19
N TYR A 226 12.90 18.05 27.89
CA TYR A 226 12.79 18.68 26.58
C TYR A 226 13.52 17.82 25.56
N ILE A 227 12.79 16.95 24.85
CA ILE A 227 13.25 16.40 23.60
C ILE A 227 12.82 17.40 22.54
N GLU A 228 13.75 18.18 21.98
CA GLU A 228 13.46 19.06 20.84
C GLU A 228 12.98 18.20 19.66
N LYS A 229 11.66 18.03 19.55
CA LYS A 229 11.04 17.44 18.37
C LYS A 229 11.05 18.51 17.27
N PRO A 230 11.38 18.14 16.02
CA PRO A 230 11.38 19.10 14.94
C PRO A 230 9.95 19.61 14.71
N LEU A 231 9.80 20.89 14.34
CA LEU A 231 8.51 21.55 14.19
C LEU A 231 7.55 20.82 13.23
N LYS A 232 8.08 20.07 12.26
CA LYS A 232 7.32 19.18 11.36
C LYS A 232 6.53 18.07 12.08
N SER A 233 6.90 17.72 13.32
CA SER A 233 6.24 16.72 14.15
C SER A 233 5.23 17.35 15.12
N ASN A 234 4.97 18.66 15.01
CA ASN A 234 4.02 19.37 15.85
C ASN A 234 2.60 18.80 15.65
N PRO A 235 1.87 18.50 16.74
CA PRO A 235 0.59 17.82 16.66
C PRO A 235 -0.53 18.69 16.06
N LEU A 236 -0.48 20.02 16.24
CA LEU A 236 -1.40 20.94 15.56
C LEU A 236 -1.12 20.98 14.06
N LEU A 237 0.14 21.11 13.64
CA LEU A 237 0.48 21.10 12.20
C LEU A 237 0.08 19.79 11.52
N ARG A 238 0.19 18.67 12.22
CA ARG A 238 -0.32 17.37 11.74
C ARG A 238 -1.84 17.41 11.56
N ASN A 239 -2.60 17.97 12.48
CA ASN A 239 -4.05 18.08 12.33
C ASN A 239 -4.45 19.06 11.21
N CYS A 240 -3.72 20.17 11.06
CA CYS A 240 -3.87 21.10 9.95
C CYS A 240 -3.66 20.41 8.59
N ALA A 241 -2.62 19.57 8.49
CA ALA A 241 -2.36 18.79 7.28
C ALA A 241 -3.51 17.81 6.99
N ARG A 242 -4.01 17.09 8.00
CA ARG A 242 -5.17 16.19 7.86
C ARG A 242 -6.41 16.92 7.35
N ALA A 243 -6.81 18.00 8.01
CA ALA A 243 -7.96 18.80 7.61
C ALA A 243 -7.80 19.37 6.18
N PHE A 244 -6.59 19.81 5.81
CA PHE A 244 -6.30 20.28 4.46
C PHE A 244 -6.47 19.17 3.40
N ILE A 245 -5.93 17.99 3.68
CA ILE A 245 -6.02 16.81 2.80
C ILE A 245 -7.48 16.39 2.63
N ASP A 246 -8.23 16.28 3.72
CA ASP A 246 -9.64 15.88 3.71
C ASP A 246 -10.51 16.89 2.94
N SER A 247 -10.21 18.19 3.05
CA SER A 247 -10.90 19.23 2.28
C SER A 247 -10.65 19.13 0.76
N LYS A 248 -9.53 18.52 0.35
CA LYS A 248 -9.06 18.41 -1.04
C LYS A 248 -9.03 16.95 -1.53
N HIS A 249 -10.09 16.18 -1.24
CA HIS A 249 -10.27 14.78 -1.68
C HIS A 249 -10.14 14.54 -3.20
N LYS A 250 -10.25 15.58 -4.04
CA LYS A 250 -10.02 15.47 -5.49
C LYS A 250 -8.54 15.33 -5.86
N LYS A 251 -7.66 15.76 -4.97
CA LYS A 251 -6.21 15.83 -5.19
C LYS A 251 -5.43 14.88 -4.27
N TYR A 252 -5.92 14.65 -3.06
CA TYR A 252 -5.25 13.82 -2.07
C TYR A 252 -6.10 12.64 -1.63
N VAL A 253 -5.45 11.51 -1.35
CA VAL A 253 -6.09 10.30 -0.80
C VAL A 253 -5.19 9.64 0.25
N ALA A 254 -5.74 9.33 1.42
CA ALA A 254 -5.02 8.62 2.47
C ALA A 254 -4.79 7.14 2.10
N CYS A 255 -3.67 6.56 2.55
CA CYS A 255 -3.44 5.13 2.40
C CYS A 255 -4.47 4.34 3.23
N PRO A 256 -5.15 3.33 2.66
CA PRO A 256 -6.14 2.53 3.38
C PRO A 256 -5.52 1.47 4.31
N ALA A 257 -4.19 1.27 4.26
CA ALA A 257 -3.53 0.28 5.09
C ALA A 257 -3.57 0.68 6.58
N PRO A 258 -3.88 -0.26 7.50
CA PRO A 258 -3.88 0.03 8.93
C PRO A 258 -2.49 0.51 9.36
N ASP A 259 -2.45 1.47 10.28
CA ASP A 259 -1.23 2.07 10.84
C ASP A 259 -0.32 2.83 9.85
N CYS A 260 -0.66 2.88 8.55
CA CYS A 260 0.06 3.67 7.56
C CYS A 260 -0.33 5.16 7.66
N ASN A 261 0.65 6.02 7.95
CA ASN A 261 0.46 7.46 8.07
C ASN A 261 0.83 8.23 6.78
N SER A 262 0.75 7.56 5.64
CA SER A 262 1.07 8.14 4.33
C SER A 262 -0.18 8.35 3.49
N PHE A 263 -0.06 9.24 2.51
CA PHE A 263 -1.11 9.56 1.54
C PHE A 263 -0.48 9.81 0.16
N ALA A 264 -1.31 9.89 -0.87
CA ALA A 264 -0.87 10.16 -2.24
C ALA A 264 -1.56 11.40 -2.80
N GLU A 265 -0.82 12.17 -3.59
CA GLU A 265 -1.28 13.32 -4.36
C GLU A 265 -1.35 12.95 -5.84
N LEU A 266 -2.50 13.17 -6.47
CA LEU A 266 -2.70 12.96 -7.89
C LEU A 266 -2.24 14.19 -8.68
N LEU A 267 -1.36 13.99 -9.67
CA LEU A 267 -0.80 15.09 -10.46
C LEU A 267 -1.66 15.49 -11.66
N TYR A 268 -2.48 14.56 -12.17
CA TYR A 268 -3.39 14.82 -13.28
C TYR A 268 -4.84 14.60 -12.84
N GLN A 269 -5.66 15.64 -12.96
CA GLN A 269 -7.10 15.56 -12.74
C GLN A 269 -7.80 15.44 -14.10
N ASP A 270 -8.31 14.25 -14.41
CA ASP A 270 -9.28 14.14 -15.49
C ASP A 270 -10.62 14.69 -14.95
N SER A 271 -10.95 15.92 -15.33
CA SER A 271 -12.14 16.68 -14.89
C SER A 271 -13.47 15.97 -15.17
N THR A 272 -13.45 14.88 -15.95
CA THR A 272 -14.63 14.12 -16.39
C THR A 272 -15.04 12.97 -15.47
N TRP A 273 -14.20 12.57 -14.50
CA TRP A 273 -14.45 11.37 -13.68
C TRP A 273 -15.52 11.51 -12.58
N GLN A 274 -15.83 12.75 -12.16
CA GLN A 274 -16.67 12.96 -10.98
C GLN A 274 -18.18 13.04 -11.26
N ASP A 275 -18.61 13.33 -12.48
CA ASP A 275 -20.05 13.49 -12.79
C ASP A 275 -20.76 12.16 -13.10
N ASN A 276 -20.02 11.04 -13.22
CA ASN A 276 -20.55 9.79 -13.76
C ASN A 276 -20.64 8.62 -12.78
N PHE A 277 -20.41 8.79 -11.47
CA PHE A 277 -20.66 7.71 -10.51
C PHE A 277 -22.14 7.38 -10.31
N GLN A 278 -23.07 8.21 -10.81
CA GLN A 278 -24.51 7.97 -10.78
C GLN A 278 -25.04 7.23 -12.02
N ASN A 279 -24.33 7.28 -13.16
CA ASN A 279 -24.73 6.59 -14.39
C ASN A 279 -23.87 5.33 -14.60
N MET A 280 -24.36 4.19 -14.10
CA MET A 280 -23.74 2.86 -14.20
C MET A 280 -23.56 2.30 -15.63
N GLU A 281 -23.89 3.05 -16.68
CA GLU A 281 -23.99 2.56 -18.07
C GLU A 281 -23.07 3.29 -19.07
N ASP A 282 -22.18 4.16 -18.60
CA ASP A 282 -21.29 4.85 -19.52
C ASP A 282 -20.21 3.89 -20.05
N LYS A 283 -20.22 3.57 -21.35
CA LYS A 283 -19.19 2.74 -22.04
C LYS A 283 -17.75 3.22 -21.76
N ARG A 284 -17.58 4.48 -21.33
CA ARG A 284 -16.31 5.10 -20.92
C ARG A 284 -15.77 4.63 -19.55
N LEU A 285 -16.59 3.99 -18.71
CA LEU A 285 -16.20 3.38 -17.43
C LEU A 285 -15.50 2.01 -17.60
N SER A 286 -15.42 1.50 -18.83
CA SER A 286 -14.82 0.20 -19.17
C SER A 286 -13.30 0.26 -19.34
N ASP A 287 -12.73 1.46 -19.44
CA ASP A 287 -11.30 1.65 -19.74
C ASP A 287 -10.47 1.49 -18.46
N ILE A 288 -9.81 0.34 -18.32
CA ILE A 288 -8.97 -0.02 -17.17
C ILE A 288 -7.79 0.98 -17.03
N SER A 289 -7.30 1.52 -18.14
CA SER A 289 -6.17 2.47 -18.16
C SER A 289 -6.43 3.69 -17.27
N LYS A 290 -7.70 4.07 -17.10
CA LYS A 290 -8.14 5.25 -16.36
C LYS A 290 -8.35 5.01 -14.86
N VAL A 291 -8.17 3.79 -14.37
CA VAL A 291 -8.29 3.49 -12.92
C VAL A 291 -7.04 4.01 -12.21
N PRO A 292 -7.10 5.09 -11.41
CA PRO A 292 -5.91 5.70 -10.83
C PRO A 292 -5.32 4.82 -9.73
N ILE A 293 -4.32 4.01 -10.06
CA ILE A 293 -3.57 3.23 -9.06
C ILE A 293 -2.39 4.07 -8.57
N VAL A 294 -2.42 4.38 -7.28
CA VAL A 294 -1.39 5.16 -6.59
C VAL A 294 -0.72 4.31 -5.52
N GLY A 295 0.46 4.74 -5.07
CA GLY A 295 1.24 4.09 -4.03
C GLY A 295 1.55 5.03 -2.87
N CYS A 296 1.72 4.49 -1.67
CA CYS A 296 2.30 5.24 -0.56
C CYS A 296 3.84 5.04 -0.48
N ILE A 297 4.51 5.72 0.45
CA ILE A 297 5.96 5.56 0.71
C ILE A 297 6.30 4.13 1.14
N ASP A 298 5.41 3.49 1.89
CA ASP A 298 5.52 2.07 2.27
C ASP A 298 5.16 1.11 1.12
N GLN A 299 4.96 1.62 -0.10
CA GLN A 299 4.70 0.87 -1.33
C GLN A 299 3.38 0.09 -1.35
N HIS A 300 2.42 0.44 -0.49
CA HIS A 300 1.04 -0.06 -0.61
C HIS A 300 0.37 0.54 -1.85
N GLN A 301 -0.08 -0.32 -2.77
CA GLN A 301 -0.81 0.10 -3.98
C GLN A 301 -2.33 0.04 -3.76
N PHE A 302 -3.02 1.10 -4.11
CA PHE A 302 -4.46 1.25 -3.94
C PHE A 302 -5.07 2.20 -4.98
N CYS A 303 -6.38 2.13 -5.16
CA CYS A 303 -7.09 3.01 -6.07
C CYS A 303 -7.41 4.35 -5.40
N PHE A 304 -7.09 5.45 -6.07
CA PHE A 304 -7.39 6.81 -5.60
C PHE A 304 -8.91 7.04 -5.43
N TYR A 305 -9.74 6.50 -6.33
CA TYR A 305 -11.18 6.79 -6.32
C TYR A 305 -12.00 5.91 -5.37
N CYS A 306 -11.74 4.61 -5.33
CA CYS A 306 -12.55 3.70 -4.51
C CYS A 306 -11.89 3.32 -3.17
N THR A 307 -10.65 3.78 -2.93
CA THR A 307 -9.83 3.51 -1.74
C THR A 307 -9.65 2.03 -1.40
N LYS A 308 -10.02 1.12 -2.32
CA LYS A 308 -9.69 -0.29 -2.23
C LYS A 308 -8.23 -0.48 -2.65
N GLU A 309 -7.64 -1.56 -2.19
CA GLU A 309 -6.36 -2.05 -2.70
C GLU A 309 -6.34 -2.17 -4.23
N ASN A 310 -5.16 -2.25 -4.82
CA ASN A 310 -4.99 -2.37 -6.27
C ASN A 310 -5.87 -3.51 -6.81
N HIS A 311 -6.92 -3.11 -7.52
CA HIS A 311 -7.98 -4.00 -7.97
C HIS A 311 -7.93 -4.29 -9.46
N LEU A 312 -6.82 -3.98 -10.14
CA LEU A 312 -6.62 -4.33 -11.54
C LEU A 312 -6.57 -5.85 -11.73
N PRO A 313 -7.20 -6.40 -12.79
CA PRO A 313 -7.81 -5.71 -13.95
C PRO A 313 -9.28 -5.28 -13.77
N CYS A 314 -9.85 -5.38 -12.57
CA CYS A 314 -11.25 -5.04 -12.33
C CYS A 314 -11.48 -3.52 -12.33
N PRO A 315 -12.41 -2.95 -13.12
CA PRO A 315 -12.74 -1.53 -13.05
C PRO A 315 -13.52 -1.16 -11.78
N CYS A 316 -13.42 0.09 -11.33
CA CYS A 316 -13.99 0.56 -10.06
C CYS A 316 -15.50 0.28 -9.91
N TRP A 317 -16.27 0.39 -10.99
CA TRP A 317 -17.72 0.18 -10.94
C TRP A 317 -18.09 -1.30 -10.75
N ILE A 318 -17.31 -2.23 -11.32
CA ILE A 318 -17.48 -3.67 -11.06
C ILE A 318 -17.14 -3.97 -9.61
N VAL A 319 -16.05 -3.40 -9.08
CA VAL A 319 -15.68 -3.53 -7.67
C VAL A 319 -16.84 -3.11 -6.76
N LYS A 320 -17.44 -1.94 -7.01
CA LYS A 320 -18.62 -1.47 -6.25
C LYS A 320 -19.82 -2.42 -6.38
N LYS A 321 -20.10 -2.94 -7.57
CA LYS A 321 -21.20 -3.88 -7.81
C LYS A 321 -20.98 -5.22 -7.12
N TRP A 322 -19.75 -5.73 -7.15
CA TRP A 322 -19.34 -6.95 -6.47
C TRP A 322 -19.42 -6.82 -4.95
N ASP A 323 -18.95 -5.70 -4.39
CA ASP A 323 -19.03 -5.42 -2.96
C ASP A 323 -20.50 -5.38 -2.50
N LYS A 324 -21.37 -4.69 -3.26
CA LYS A 324 -22.81 -4.68 -2.99
C LYS A 324 -23.39 -6.10 -3.03
N LYS A 325 -23.08 -6.87 -4.08
CA LYS A 325 -23.55 -8.25 -4.20
C LYS A 325 -23.09 -9.15 -3.05
N CYS A 326 -21.83 -9.01 -2.61
CA CYS A 326 -21.31 -9.74 -1.46
C CYS A 326 -22.00 -9.36 -0.14
N SER A 327 -22.41 -8.10 0.00
CA SER A 327 -23.20 -7.63 1.15
C SER A 327 -24.61 -8.24 1.14
N ASP A 328 -25.27 -8.22 -0.02
CA ASP A 328 -26.66 -8.68 -0.19
C ASP A 328 -26.78 -10.22 -0.06
N ASP A 329 -25.82 -10.98 -0.60
CA ASP A 329 -25.82 -12.45 -0.58
C ASP A 329 -25.06 -13.07 0.62
N SER A 330 -24.82 -12.28 1.67
CA SER A 330 -23.95 -12.63 2.80
C SER A 330 -24.36 -13.91 3.56
N GLU A 331 -25.64 -14.25 3.63
CA GLU A 331 -26.10 -15.50 4.25
C GLU A 331 -25.69 -16.76 3.47
N THR A 332 -25.63 -16.69 2.14
CA THR A 332 -25.17 -17.82 1.31
C THR A 332 -23.64 -17.89 1.27
N ALA A 333 -22.98 -16.74 1.33
CA ALA A 333 -21.53 -16.60 1.42
C ALA A 333 -20.94 -17.14 2.75
N ASN A 334 -21.64 -16.93 3.87
CA ASN A 334 -21.22 -17.42 5.19
C ASN A 334 -21.19 -18.96 5.28
N TRP A 335 -21.98 -19.67 4.48
CA TRP A 335 -21.98 -21.14 4.44
C TRP A 335 -20.72 -21.73 3.76
N ILE A 336 -19.97 -20.90 3.03
CA ILE A 336 -18.78 -21.27 2.26
C ILE A 336 -17.47 -21.06 3.03
N ASP A 337 -17.47 -20.22 4.07
CA ASP A 337 -16.28 -19.85 4.85
C ASP A 337 -15.87 -20.93 5.88
N ALA A 338 -16.05 -22.20 5.52
CA ALA A 338 -15.52 -23.30 6.30
C ALA A 338 -13.99 -23.37 6.08
N ASN A 339 -13.23 -22.88 7.06
CA ASN A 339 -11.76 -23.08 7.11
C ASN A 339 -11.35 -24.56 7.30
N THR A 340 -12.33 -25.47 7.28
CA THR A 340 -12.18 -26.90 7.48
C THR A 340 -12.88 -27.68 6.37
N HIS A 341 -12.13 -28.58 5.72
CA HIS A 341 -12.66 -29.52 4.73
C HIS A 341 -12.21 -30.95 5.06
N GLY A 342 -12.97 -31.95 4.59
CA GLY A 342 -12.55 -33.35 4.64
C GLY A 342 -11.59 -33.68 3.49
N CYS A 343 -10.58 -34.50 3.76
CA CYS A 343 -9.69 -35.01 2.71
C CYS A 343 -10.49 -35.78 1.65
N PRO A 344 -10.35 -35.50 0.35
CA PRO A 344 -11.13 -36.17 -0.70
C PRO A 344 -10.91 -37.69 -0.72
N LYS A 345 -9.70 -38.16 -0.36
CA LYS A 345 -9.33 -39.59 -0.36
C LYS A 345 -9.70 -40.35 0.92
N CYS A 346 -9.54 -39.73 2.10
CA CYS A 346 -9.69 -40.44 3.38
C CYS A 346 -10.65 -39.78 4.38
N GLN A 347 -11.28 -38.69 3.99
CA GLN A 347 -12.28 -37.93 4.76
C GLN A 347 -11.81 -37.43 6.13
N SER A 348 -10.50 -37.47 6.41
CA SER A 348 -9.95 -36.84 7.61
C SER A 348 -10.17 -35.34 7.55
N SER A 349 -10.64 -34.73 8.64
CA SER A 349 -10.78 -33.27 8.73
C SER A 349 -9.41 -32.58 8.60
N ILE A 350 -9.34 -31.56 7.76
CA ILE A 350 -8.17 -30.73 7.48
C ILE A 350 -8.57 -29.27 7.69
N GLU A 351 -7.81 -28.56 8.52
CA GLU A 351 -7.94 -27.11 8.73
C GLU A 351 -6.87 -26.38 7.91
N LYS A 352 -7.25 -25.30 7.23
CA LYS A 352 -6.31 -24.48 6.46
C LYS A 352 -5.48 -23.60 7.40
N ASN A 353 -4.18 -23.86 7.47
CA ASN A 353 -3.24 -23.16 8.36
C ASN A 353 -2.18 -22.32 7.62
N GLY A 354 -2.35 -22.12 6.32
CA GLY A 354 -1.43 -21.45 5.41
C GLY A 354 -2.16 -20.74 4.26
N GLY A 355 -1.40 -20.02 3.44
CA GLY A 355 -1.90 -19.31 2.26
C GLY A 355 -1.91 -20.17 0.98
N CYS A 356 -1.08 -21.20 0.90
CA CYS A 356 -0.99 -22.08 -0.26
C CYS A 356 -2.27 -22.91 -0.41
N ASN A 357 -2.74 -23.05 -1.66
CA ASN A 357 -3.89 -23.90 -1.98
C ASN A 357 -3.50 -25.34 -2.35
N HIS A 358 -2.20 -25.63 -2.49
CA HIS A 358 -1.66 -26.98 -2.60
C HIS A 358 -1.63 -27.65 -1.21
N MET A 359 -2.48 -28.65 -0.99
CA MET A 359 -2.65 -29.27 0.32
C MET A 359 -2.24 -30.74 0.31
N THR A 360 -1.42 -31.13 1.29
CA THR A 360 -1.02 -32.54 1.49
C THR A 360 -1.71 -33.11 2.74
N CYS A 361 -2.51 -34.16 2.59
CA CYS A 361 -3.17 -34.82 3.71
C CYS A 361 -2.16 -35.47 4.65
N ARG A 362 -2.22 -35.15 5.95
CA ARG A 362 -1.29 -35.72 6.95
C ARG A 362 -1.44 -37.23 7.15
N LYS A 363 -2.67 -37.75 7.01
CA LYS A 363 -3.04 -39.15 7.26
C LYS A 363 -2.72 -40.05 6.06
N CYS A 364 -3.16 -39.70 4.86
CA CYS A 364 -3.00 -40.55 3.66
C CYS A 364 -1.98 -40.04 2.64
N LYS A 365 -1.31 -38.90 2.91
CA LYS A 365 -0.31 -38.26 2.04
C LYS A 365 -0.79 -37.86 0.65
N HIS A 366 -2.09 -37.86 0.41
CA HIS A 366 -2.66 -37.41 -0.85
C HIS A 366 -2.56 -35.88 -0.98
N GLU A 367 -2.12 -35.43 -2.15
CA GLU A 367 -1.98 -34.02 -2.53
C GLU A 367 -3.17 -33.59 -3.39
N PHE A 368 -3.82 -32.50 -2.99
CA PHE A 368 -5.04 -32.03 -3.64
C PHE A 368 -5.13 -30.50 -3.58
N CYS A 369 -5.98 -29.93 -4.45
CA CYS A 369 -6.25 -28.51 -4.50
C CYS A 369 -7.36 -28.13 -3.50
N TRP A 370 -7.12 -27.14 -2.63
CA TRP A 370 -8.11 -26.67 -1.65
C TRP A 370 -9.37 -26.08 -2.30
N VAL A 371 -9.27 -25.57 -3.53
CA VAL A 371 -10.38 -24.90 -4.24
C VAL A 371 -11.39 -25.90 -4.81
N CYS A 372 -10.91 -26.92 -5.53
CA CYS A 372 -11.77 -27.89 -6.23
C CYS A 372 -11.80 -29.29 -5.61
N LEU A 373 -10.93 -29.57 -4.64
CA LEU A 373 -10.77 -30.89 -4.00
C LEU A 373 -10.30 -32.02 -4.93
N ASN A 374 -9.88 -31.69 -6.17
CA ASN A 374 -9.27 -32.65 -7.10
C ASN A 374 -7.78 -32.83 -6.86
N GLU A 375 -7.22 -33.89 -7.45
CA GLU A 375 -5.80 -34.24 -7.30
C GLU A 375 -4.89 -33.11 -7.81
N TRP A 376 -3.80 -32.86 -7.09
CA TRP A 376 -2.87 -31.79 -7.46
C TRP A 376 -2.13 -32.08 -8.76
N SER A 377 -1.84 -33.36 -9.04
CA SER A 377 -1.16 -33.79 -10.27
C SER A 377 -1.91 -33.38 -11.55
N GLU A 378 -3.25 -33.35 -11.51
CA GLU A 378 -4.07 -32.90 -12.65
C GLU A 378 -3.85 -31.42 -12.95
N HIS A 379 -3.52 -30.61 -11.94
CA HIS A 379 -3.22 -29.19 -12.11
C HIS A 379 -1.89 -28.94 -12.82
N ASN A 380 -1.07 -29.96 -13.06
CA ASN A 380 0.08 -29.86 -13.96
C ASN A 380 -0.28 -30.12 -15.42
N ASN A 381 -1.42 -30.78 -15.69
CA ASN A 381 -1.92 -31.05 -17.04
C ASN A 381 -2.79 -29.88 -17.56
N ASN A 382 -3.39 -30.02 -18.75
CA ASN A 382 -4.34 -29.05 -19.36
C ASN A 382 -5.66 -28.87 -18.54
N TYR A 383 -5.70 -29.30 -17.29
CA TYR A 383 -6.83 -29.09 -16.39
C TYR A 383 -6.84 -27.66 -15.85
N SER A 384 -8.02 -27.06 -15.87
CA SER A 384 -8.25 -25.65 -15.55
C SER A 384 -9.36 -25.58 -14.50
N CYS A 385 -8.94 -25.36 -13.26
CA CYS A 385 -9.80 -25.31 -12.07
C CYS A 385 -10.50 -23.96 -11.91
N ASN A 386 -10.01 -22.89 -12.54
CA ASN A 386 -10.61 -21.55 -12.45
C ASN A 386 -11.89 -21.40 -13.30
N ARG A 387 -12.02 -22.14 -14.41
CA ARG A 387 -13.14 -22.02 -15.37
C ARG A 387 -14.46 -22.51 -14.82
N TYR A 388 -15.53 -21.77 -15.10
CA TYR A 388 -16.90 -22.19 -14.84
C TYR A 388 -17.46 -22.93 -16.06
N ARG A 389 -17.71 -24.24 -15.94
CA ARG A 389 -18.35 -25.05 -16.98
C ARG A 389 -19.85 -25.18 -16.70
N ASP A 390 -20.65 -24.99 -17.73
CA ASP A 390 -22.11 -25.06 -17.66
C ASP A 390 -22.56 -26.33 -18.38
N ASP A 391 -22.51 -27.47 -17.69
CA ASP A 391 -22.65 -28.79 -18.31
C ASP A 391 -24.13 -29.23 -18.49
N ARG A 392 -25.11 -28.29 -18.43
CA ARG A 392 -26.55 -28.60 -18.47
C ARG A 392 -27.19 -28.29 -19.82
N ALA A 393 -28.21 -29.06 -20.20
CA ALA A 393 -28.97 -28.85 -21.43
C ALA A 393 -29.76 -27.52 -21.40
N GLU A 394 -29.87 -26.83 -22.55
CA GLU A 394 -30.56 -25.53 -22.71
C GLU A 394 -32.01 -25.52 -22.17
N ASP A 395 -32.72 -26.65 -22.23
CA ASP A 395 -34.09 -26.78 -21.74
C ASP A 395 -34.19 -26.85 -20.20
N GLU A 396 -33.17 -27.36 -19.51
CA GLU A 396 -33.10 -27.32 -18.04
C GLU A 396 -32.63 -25.96 -17.51
N LEU A 397 -31.80 -25.27 -18.30
CA LEU A 397 -31.28 -23.94 -18.02
C LEU A 397 -32.39 -22.88 -17.91
N ARG A 398 -33.41 -22.95 -18.78
CA ARG A 398 -34.57 -22.03 -18.72
C ARG A 398 -35.44 -22.21 -17.47
N LYS A 399 -35.55 -23.42 -16.92
CA LYS A 399 -36.41 -23.72 -15.76
C LYS A 399 -35.79 -23.32 -14.42
N ASN A 400 -34.46 -23.18 -14.35
CA ASN A 400 -33.70 -22.98 -13.11
C ASN A 400 -32.72 -21.80 -13.17
N ARG A 401 -33.06 -20.71 -13.89
CA ARG A 401 -32.19 -19.54 -14.10
C ARG A 401 -31.68 -18.93 -12.78
N SER A 402 -32.53 -18.81 -11.76
CA SER A 402 -32.15 -18.28 -10.44
C SER A 402 -31.09 -19.14 -9.73
N ARG A 403 -31.25 -20.47 -9.77
CA ARG A 403 -30.29 -21.42 -9.21
C ARG A 403 -28.96 -21.39 -9.96
N GLN A 404 -28.99 -21.26 -11.27
CA GLN A 404 -27.79 -21.18 -12.09
C GLN A 404 -26.99 -19.90 -11.84
N SER A 405 -27.67 -18.74 -11.75
CA SER A 405 -27.03 -17.48 -11.38
C SER A 405 -26.38 -17.55 -10.00
N LEU A 406 -27.02 -18.24 -9.05
CA LEU A 406 -26.46 -18.48 -7.72
C LEU A 406 -25.23 -19.39 -7.79
N GLU A 407 -25.30 -20.54 -8.46
CA GLU A 407 -24.16 -21.47 -8.60
C GLU A 407 -22.95 -20.81 -9.28
N ARG A 408 -23.18 -20.00 -10.33
CA ARG A 408 -22.13 -19.18 -10.95
C ARG A 408 -21.55 -18.20 -9.94
N TYR A 409 -22.39 -17.45 -9.21
CA TYR A 409 -21.90 -16.53 -8.19
C TYR A 409 -21.04 -17.23 -7.15
N LEU A 410 -21.50 -18.36 -6.60
CA LEU A 410 -20.76 -19.13 -5.59
C LEU A 410 -19.43 -19.65 -6.12
N HIS A 411 -19.33 -20.02 -7.41
CA HIS A 411 -18.06 -20.43 -8.03
C HIS A 411 -17.01 -19.32 -7.99
N PHE A 412 -17.37 -18.10 -8.42
CA PHE A 412 -16.44 -16.97 -8.44
C PHE A 412 -16.19 -16.42 -7.03
N TYR A 413 -17.24 -16.37 -6.19
CA TYR A 413 -17.12 -15.92 -4.80
C TYR A 413 -16.18 -16.81 -3.99
N LYS A 414 -16.29 -18.14 -4.11
CA LYS A 414 -15.36 -19.09 -3.45
C LYS A 414 -13.91 -18.76 -3.75
N ARG A 415 -13.57 -18.53 -5.02
CA ARG A 415 -12.19 -18.26 -5.45
C ARG A 415 -11.72 -16.87 -5.01
N PHE A 416 -12.60 -15.87 -5.08
CA PHE A 416 -12.37 -14.54 -4.51
C PHE A 416 -12.03 -14.63 -3.01
N ALA A 417 -12.88 -15.29 -2.22
CA ALA A 417 -12.73 -15.43 -0.78
C ALA A 417 -11.48 -16.27 -0.40
N ILE A 418 -11.18 -17.32 -1.16
CA ILE A 418 -9.97 -18.12 -0.94
C ILE A 418 -8.71 -17.27 -1.12
N HIS A 419 -8.60 -16.47 -2.17
CA HIS A 419 -7.42 -15.61 -2.34
C HIS A 419 -7.34 -14.49 -1.29
N GLU A 420 -8.47 -13.94 -0.84
CA GLU A 420 -8.53 -13.01 0.29
C GLU A 420 -8.00 -13.64 1.59
N ASN A 421 -8.48 -14.84 1.93
CA ASN A 421 -8.06 -15.55 3.14
C ASN A 421 -6.61 -16.03 3.03
N SER A 422 -6.19 -16.52 1.86
CA SER A 422 -4.80 -16.89 1.58
C SER A 422 -3.85 -15.70 1.72
N MET A 423 -4.21 -14.53 1.21
CA MET A 423 -3.42 -13.31 1.35
C MET A 423 -3.21 -12.92 2.82
N LYS A 424 -4.26 -13.03 3.67
CA LYS A 424 -4.17 -12.80 5.13
C LYS A 424 -3.25 -13.82 5.81
N ALA A 425 -3.28 -15.08 5.39
CA ALA A 425 -2.38 -16.11 5.89
C ALA A 425 -0.93 -15.86 5.46
N ASP A 426 -0.71 -15.52 4.18
CA ASP A 426 0.59 -15.14 3.62
C ASP A 426 1.19 -13.96 4.41
N LEU A 427 0.41 -12.94 4.76
CA LEU A 427 0.88 -11.79 5.56
C LEU A 427 1.38 -12.22 6.96
N LYS A 428 0.74 -13.21 7.58
CA LYS A 428 1.21 -13.77 8.86
C LYS A 428 2.51 -14.56 8.68
N THR A 429 2.64 -15.29 7.58
CA THR A 429 3.87 -16.03 7.23
C THR A 429 5.02 -15.06 6.97
N VAL A 430 4.78 -13.99 6.22
CA VAL A 430 5.71 -12.90 5.95
C VAL A 430 6.29 -12.32 7.24
N LYS A 431 5.43 -11.88 8.17
CA LYS A 431 5.88 -11.31 9.46
C LYS A 431 6.76 -12.28 10.26
N LYS A 432 6.47 -13.59 10.21
CA LYS A 432 7.29 -14.60 10.88
C LYS A 432 8.63 -14.80 10.20
N ILE A 433 8.69 -14.75 8.86
CA ILE A 433 9.94 -14.87 8.12
C ILE A 433 10.82 -13.66 8.39
N GLU A 434 10.26 -12.44 8.38
CA GLU A 434 10.98 -11.21 8.73
C GLU A 434 11.57 -11.32 10.13
N GLU A 435 10.78 -11.76 11.11
CA GLU A 435 11.25 -11.91 12.49
C GLU A 435 12.34 -12.98 12.64
N VAL A 436 12.17 -14.16 12.06
CA VAL A 436 13.19 -15.22 12.07
C VAL A 436 14.49 -14.73 11.44
N THR A 437 14.37 -14.01 10.33
CA THR A 437 15.53 -13.50 9.60
C THR A 437 16.25 -12.41 10.39
N ARG A 438 15.50 -11.51 11.04
CA ARG A 438 16.04 -10.47 11.94
C ARG A 438 16.79 -11.07 13.12
N LEU A 439 16.17 -12.00 13.85
CA LEU A 439 16.78 -12.65 15.01
C LEU A 439 18.05 -13.43 14.65
N TYR A 440 18.04 -14.13 13.51
CA TYR A 440 19.21 -14.85 13.03
C TYR A 440 20.38 -13.90 12.70
N MET A 441 20.09 -12.71 12.16
CA MET A 441 21.12 -11.71 11.90
C MET A 441 21.70 -11.11 13.17
N GLU A 442 20.87 -10.87 14.19
CA GLU A 442 21.29 -10.39 15.51
C GLU A 442 22.23 -11.41 16.17
N ASP A 443 21.82 -12.68 16.23
CA ASP A 443 22.62 -13.79 16.81
C ASP A 443 23.99 -13.96 16.12
N ARG A 444 24.05 -13.83 14.80
CA ARG A 444 25.33 -13.95 14.06
C ARG A 444 26.24 -12.74 14.22
N ARG A 445 25.68 -11.54 14.39
CA ARG A 445 26.47 -10.34 14.72
C ARG A 445 27.13 -10.49 16.08
N GLU A 446 26.41 -11.03 17.05
CA GLU A 446 26.94 -11.31 18.40
C GLU A 446 27.97 -12.45 18.41
N SER A 447 27.76 -13.47 17.58
CA SER A 447 28.65 -14.65 17.48
C SER A 447 29.90 -14.44 16.60
N GLY A 448 30.08 -13.26 15.99
CA GLY A 448 31.26 -12.92 15.19
C GLY A 448 31.43 -13.73 13.89
N GLN A 449 30.38 -14.38 13.39
CA GLN A 449 30.42 -15.20 12.16
C GLN A 449 30.00 -14.39 10.94
N ALA A 450 30.91 -14.20 9.97
CA ALA A 450 30.75 -13.29 8.83
C ALA A 450 30.01 -13.88 7.59
N ASN A 451 29.40 -15.07 7.69
CA ASN A 451 28.93 -15.81 6.50
C ASN A 451 27.50 -15.47 6.03
N LEU A 452 26.79 -14.53 6.66
CA LEU A 452 25.47 -14.10 6.20
C LEU A 452 25.40 -12.57 6.08
N SER A 453 25.29 -12.06 4.86
CA SER A 453 25.19 -10.63 4.61
C SER A 453 23.74 -10.19 4.49
N TRP A 454 23.45 -8.91 4.77
CA TRP A 454 22.14 -8.31 4.48
C TRP A 454 21.76 -8.46 2.99
N ASN A 455 22.75 -8.49 2.11
CA ASN A 455 22.58 -8.73 0.68
C ASN A 455 21.99 -10.12 0.36
N ASP A 456 22.09 -11.09 1.27
CA ASP A 456 21.57 -12.44 1.06
C ASP A 456 20.08 -12.58 1.29
N ILE A 457 19.41 -11.55 1.82
CA ILE A 457 17.97 -11.57 2.12
C ILE A 457 17.21 -10.37 1.57
N GLN A 458 17.91 -9.39 0.97
CA GLN A 458 17.31 -8.15 0.46
C GLN A 458 16.19 -8.41 -0.58
N PHE A 459 16.20 -9.57 -1.24
CA PHE A 459 15.17 -9.98 -2.19
C PHE A 459 13.84 -10.40 -1.53
N LEU A 460 13.84 -10.73 -0.22
CA LEU A 460 12.64 -11.27 0.46
C LEU A 460 11.48 -10.27 0.46
N PRO A 461 11.65 -8.98 0.84
CA PRO A 461 10.55 -8.02 0.79
C PRO A 461 9.91 -7.89 -0.59
N ASP A 462 10.72 -7.92 -1.66
CA ASP A 462 10.21 -7.84 -3.03
C ASP A 462 9.43 -9.10 -3.42
N ALA A 463 9.92 -10.28 -3.04
CA ALA A 463 9.23 -11.55 -3.24
C ALA A 463 7.90 -11.62 -2.49
N MET A 464 7.88 -11.14 -1.24
CA MET A 464 6.67 -11.06 -0.42
C MET A 464 5.66 -10.06 -1.00
N ARG A 465 6.13 -8.92 -1.52
CA ARG A 465 5.28 -7.94 -2.20
C ARG A 465 4.69 -8.50 -3.49
N ALA A 466 5.49 -9.20 -4.29
CA ALA A 466 5.01 -9.86 -5.51
C ALA A 466 3.95 -10.93 -5.20
N LEU A 467 4.15 -11.73 -4.15
CA LEU A 467 3.16 -12.70 -3.69
C LEU A 467 1.84 -12.01 -3.31
N GLN A 468 1.90 -10.97 -2.49
CA GLN A 468 0.72 -10.20 -2.07
C GLN A 468 0.00 -9.55 -3.25
N ASN A 469 0.74 -8.92 -4.17
CA ASN A 469 0.18 -8.28 -5.36
C ASN A 469 -0.41 -9.31 -6.33
N GLY A 470 0.22 -10.48 -6.48
CA GLY A 470 -0.31 -11.60 -7.25
C GLY A 470 -1.62 -12.14 -6.68
N ARG A 471 -1.73 -12.30 -5.35
CA ARG A 471 -2.98 -12.68 -4.65
C ARG A 471 -4.09 -11.65 -4.86
N LYS A 472 -3.77 -10.35 -4.75
CA LYS A 472 -4.73 -9.25 -5.01
C LYS A 472 -5.23 -9.29 -6.44
N ALA A 473 -4.33 -9.35 -7.42
CA ALA A 473 -4.68 -9.46 -8.82
C ALA A 473 -5.59 -10.68 -9.06
N LEU A 474 -5.21 -11.86 -8.58
CA LEU A 474 -6.04 -13.07 -8.71
C LEU A 474 -7.43 -12.90 -8.11
N LYS A 475 -7.53 -12.37 -6.89
CA LYS A 475 -8.82 -12.06 -6.26
C LYS A 475 -9.70 -11.21 -7.18
N TRP A 476 -9.17 -10.12 -7.72
CA TRP A 476 -9.91 -9.20 -8.58
C TRP A 476 -10.16 -9.73 -9.99
N THR A 477 -9.33 -10.64 -10.51
CA THR A 477 -9.60 -11.33 -11.78
C THR A 477 -10.83 -12.23 -11.72
N TYR A 478 -11.15 -12.84 -10.57
CA TYR A 478 -12.39 -13.61 -10.42
C TYR A 478 -13.64 -12.72 -10.38
N CYS A 479 -13.53 -11.56 -9.74
CA CYS A 479 -14.57 -10.52 -9.78
C CYS A 479 -14.79 -10.03 -11.22
N PHE A 480 -13.71 -9.75 -11.94
CA PHE A 480 -13.74 -9.38 -13.36
C PHE A 480 -14.39 -10.48 -14.23
N ALA A 481 -13.94 -11.73 -14.09
CA ALA A 481 -14.42 -12.87 -14.87
C ALA A 481 -15.90 -13.20 -14.63
N TYR A 482 -16.43 -12.93 -13.44
CA TYR A 482 -17.86 -13.15 -13.14
C TYR A 482 -18.77 -12.33 -14.07
N TYR A 483 -18.43 -11.06 -14.30
CA TYR A 483 -19.18 -10.14 -15.14
C TYR A 483 -18.75 -10.17 -16.62
N LEU A 484 -17.75 -10.97 -16.98
CA LEU A 484 -17.23 -11.07 -18.34
C LEU A 484 -18.18 -11.88 -19.23
N ALA A 485 -18.49 -11.34 -20.41
CA ALA A 485 -19.18 -12.07 -21.47
C ALA A 485 -18.31 -13.23 -21.98
N LYS A 486 -18.93 -14.35 -22.35
CA LYS A 486 -18.19 -15.48 -22.93
C LYS A 486 -17.72 -15.14 -24.35
N SER A 487 -16.42 -15.22 -24.61
CA SER A 487 -15.82 -15.03 -25.93
C SER A 487 -14.54 -15.85 -26.09
N ASN A 488 -13.94 -15.87 -27.29
CA ASN A 488 -12.63 -16.50 -27.47
C ASN A 488 -11.57 -15.80 -26.61
N PHE A 489 -11.66 -14.47 -26.48
CA PHE A 489 -10.76 -13.66 -25.67
C PHE A 489 -11.00 -13.88 -24.17
N SER A 490 -12.23 -14.18 -23.74
CA SER A 490 -12.48 -14.55 -22.34
C SER A 490 -11.74 -15.85 -21.97
N GLN A 491 -11.62 -16.81 -22.91
CA GLN A 491 -10.85 -18.04 -22.68
C GLN A 491 -9.34 -17.79 -22.62
N ILE A 492 -8.83 -16.83 -23.40
CA ILE A 492 -7.43 -16.38 -23.33
C ILE A 492 -7.18 -15.73 -21.97
N PHE A 493 -8.07 -14.84 -21.53
CA PHE A 493 -8.01 -14.24 -20.19
C PHE A 493 -8.00 -15.30 -19.09
N GLU A 494 -8.90 -16.28 -19.14
CA GLU A 494 -8.94 -17.41 -18.18
C GLU A 494 -7.64 -18.24 -18.20
N SER A 495 -7.01 -18.39 -19.36
CA SER A 495 -5.72 -19.09 -19.48
C SER A 495 -4.57 -18.28 -18.85
N ASN A 496 -4.55 -16.96 -19.08
CA ASN A 496 -3.61 -16.05 -18.43
C ASN A 496 -3.79 -16.02 -16.91
N GLN A 497 -5.04 -16.07 -16.44
CA GLN A 497 -5.37 -16.20 -15.02
C GLN A 497 -4.83 -17.50 -14.43
N ASP A 498 -4.95 -18.63 -15.13
CA ASP A 498 -4.40 -19.91 -14.69
C ASP A 498 -2.87 -19.87 -14.57
N PHE A 499 -2.17 -19.28 -15.54
CA PHE A 499 -0.72 -19.13 -15.47
C PHE A 499 -0.29 -18.31 -14.26
N LEU A 500 -0.94 -17.17 -14.01
CA LEU A 500 -0.65 -16.36 -12.82
C LEU A 500 -0.94 -17.13 -11.53
N ASN A 501 -2.07 -17.87 -11.49
CA ASN A 501 -2.46 -18.64 -10.32
C ASN A 501 -1.40 -19.68 -9.96
N ARG A 502 -0.95 -20.49 -10.93
CA ARG A 502 0.09 -21.50 -10.73
C ARG A 502 1.38 -20.88 -10.19
N THR A 503 1.88 -19.81 -10.80
CA THR A 503 3.12 -19.16 -10.35
C THR A 503 3.00 -18.57 -8.94
N VAL A 504 1.82 -18.02 -8.58
CA VAL A 504 1.57 -17.51 -7.23
C VAL A 504 1.54 -18.64 -6.20
N GLU A 505 0.92 -19.79 -6.51
CA GLU A 505 0.94 -20.96 -5.63
C GLU A 505 2.35 -21.53 -5.47
N ASP A 506 3.14 -21.63 -6.55
CA ASP A 506 4.53 -22.12 -6.50
C ASP A 506 5.39 -21.25 -5.57
N LEU A 507 5.21 -19.92 -5.60
CA LEU A 507 5.90 -18.99 -4.73
C LEU A 507 5.41 -19.11 -3.26
N SER A 508 4.10 -19.22 -3.06
CA SER A 508 3.49 -19.40 -1.73
C SER A 508 3.97 -20.69 -1.07
N GLU A 509 4.07 -21.78 -1.83
CA GLU A 509 4.55 -23.08 -1.35
C GLU A 509 5.97 -23.00 -0.79
N ILE A 510 6.90 -22.30 -1.46
CA ILE A 510 8.28 -22.13 -0.98
C ILE A 510 8.29 -21.44 0.40
N PHE A 511 7.48 -20.40 0.59
CA PHE A 511 7.39 -19.70 1.87
C PHE A 511 6.80 -20.57 2.98
N GLU A 512 5.84 -21.42 2.66
CA GLU A 512 5.31 -22.39 3.62
C GLU A 512 6.32 -23.47 3.99
N GLN A 513 7.08 -23.98 3.02
CA GLN A 513 8.16 -24.95 3.25
C GLN A 513 9.27 -24.35 4.14
N ILE A 514 9.61 -23.08 3.95
CA ILE A 514 10.55 -22.36 4.82
C ILE A 514 10.03 -22.35 6.27
N MET A 515 8.73 -22.18 6.46
CA MET A 515 8.10 -22.05 7.76
C MET A 515 7.56 -23.36 8.35
N ASP A 516 7.77 -24.51 7.69
CA ASP A 516 7.39 -25.83 8.21
C ASP A 516 8.09 -26.08 9.56
N LYS A 517 7.34 -26.63 10.52
CA LYS A 517 7.84 -27.02 11.85
C LYS A 517 8.97 -28.05 11.76
N LYS A 518 9.03 -28.85 10.70
CA LYS A 518 10.11 -29.82 10.47
C LYS A 518 11.41 -29.16 10.03
N ASN A 519 11.35 -27.92 9.54
CA ASN A 519 12.51 -27.20 9.08
C ASN A 519 13.30 -26.63 10.27
N LYS A 520 14.42 -27.29 10.59
CA LYS A 520 15.30 -26.88 11.69
C LYS A 520 16.15 -25.65 11.35
N ASN A 521 16.43 -25.40 10.07
CA ASN A 521 17.25 -24.27 9.64
C ASN A 521 16.56 -23.48 8.52
N LYS A 522 15.70 -22.56 8.94
CA LYS A 522 14.85 -21.75 8.06
C LYS A 522 15.67 -20.83 7.16
N VAL A 523 16.73 -20.23 7.69
CA VAL A 523 17.57 -19.28 6.94
C VAL A 523 18.39 -20.00 5.86
N ASP A 524 18.97 -21.16 6.15
CA ASP A 524 19.65 -21.96 5.12
C ASP A 524 18.70 -22.35 3.97
N THR A 525 17.43 -22.63 4.30
CA THR A 525 16.40 -22.97 3.30
C THR A 525 16.06 -21.77 2.42
N ILE A 526 16.04 -20.56 2.97
CA ILE A 526 15.89 -19.31 2.21
C ILE A 526 17.05 -19.15 1.24
N ILE A 527 18.30 -19.32 1.70
CA ILE A 527 19.50 -19.16 0.85
C ILE A 527 19.50 -20.19 -0.27
N LYS A 528 19.22 -21.47 0.03
CA LYS A 528 19.15 -22.54 -0.97
C LYS A 528 18.11 -22.27 -2.05
N ASN A 529 17.00 -21.63 -1.69
CA ASN A 529 15.93 -21.29 -2.61
C ASN A 529 16.04 -19.86 -3.19
N LYS A 530 17.11 -19.10 -2.90
CA LYS A 530 17.29 -17.69 -3.32
C LYS A 530 16.99 -17.47 -4.79
N THR A 531 17.69 -18.18 -5.68
CA THR A 531 17.50 -18.06 -7.14
C THR A 531 16.08 -18.42 -7.57
N LYS A 532 15.49 -19.47 -6.96
CA LYS A 532 14.12 -19.90 -7.28
C LYS A 532 13.10 -18.84 -6.86
N ILE A 533 13.26 -18.24 -5.68
CA ILE A 533 12.38 -17.18 -5.18
C ILE A 533 12.46 -15.94 -6.07
N ILE A 534 13.67 -15.51 -6.45
CA ILE A 534 13.88 -14.36 -7.34
C ILE A 534 13.21 -14.61 -8.70
N ASN A 535 13.48 -15.75 -9.33
CA ASN A 535 12.91 -16.09 -10.64
C ASN A 535 11.37 -16.16 -10.59
N LEU A 536 10.79 -16.78 -9.55
CA LEU A 536 9.34 -16.83 -9.38
C LEU A 536 8.75 -15.43 -9.11
N THR A 537 9.44 -14.59 -8.35
CA THR A 537 9.04 -13.20 -8.07
C THR A 537 8.92 -12.39 -9.35
N GLU A 538 9.94 -12.45 -10.21
CA GLU A 538 9.93 -11.80 -11.52
C GLU A 538 8.83 -12.37 -12.42
N LEU A 539 8.65 -13.69 -12.40
CA LEU A 539 7.62 -14.36 -13.19
C LEU A 539 6.20 -13.96 -12.73
N VAL A 540 5.93 -13.88 -11.43
CA VAL A 540 4.64 -13.40 -10.89
C VAL A 540 4.37 -11.97 -11.37
N ASN A 541 5.35 -11.06 -11.23
CA ASN A 541 5.21 -9.68 -11.68
C ASN A 541 4.97 -9.58 -13.19
N SER A 542 5.69 -10.37 -13.98
CA SER A 542 5.55 -10.42 -15.44
C SER A 542 4.19 -10.95 -15.88
N ARG A 543 3.72 -12.07 -15.29
CA ARG A 543 2.40 -12.67 -15.57
C ARG A 543 1.28 -11.73 -15.15
N GLN A 544 1.41 -11.07 -13.99
CA GLN A 544 0.44 -10.07 -13.53
C GLN A 544 0.33 -8.91 -14.52
N ARG A 545 1.45 -8.31 -14.93
CA ARG A 545 1.45 -7.21 -15.91
C ARG A 545 0.87 -7.64 -17.26
N THR A 546 1.24 -8.82 -17.74
CA THR A 546 0.75 -9.37 -19.02
C THR A 546 -0.76 -9.56 -18.98
N LEU A 547 -1.28 -10.14 -17.90
CA LEU A 547 -2.72 -10.35 -17.72
C LEU A 547 -3.48 -9.01 -17.73
N ILE A 548 -2.98 -8.00 -17.00
CA ILE A 548 -3.64 -6.69 -16.91
C ILE A 548 -3.60 -5.97 -18.26
N LYS A 549 -2.43 -5.94 -18.93
CA LYS A 549 -2.29 -5.30 -20.25
C LYS A 549 -3.15 -5.96 -21.32
N SER A 550 -3.16 -7.29 -21.38
CA SER A 550 -4.02 -8.03 -22.30
C SER A 550 -5.50 -7.71 -22.05
N ALA A 551 -5.94 -7.69 -20.79
CA ALA A 551 -7.32 -7.33 -20.46
C ALA A 551 -7.67 -5.88 -20.85
N GLU A 552 -6.73 -4.95 -20.69
CA GLU A 552 -6.88 -3.55 -21.08
C GLU A 552 -7.00 -3.42 -22.61
N GLU A 553 -6.07 -3.99 -23.37
CA GLU A 553 -6.06 -3.98 -24.84
C GLU A 553 -7.32 -4.64 -25.41
N ASP A 554 -7.71 -5.80 -24.87
CA ASP A 554 -8.89 -6.54 -25.33
C ASP A 554 -10.20 -5.78 -25.05
N LEU A 555 -10.28 -5.02 -23.94
CA LEU A 555 -11.42 -4.14 -23.66
C LEU A 555 -11.44 -2.91 -24.56
N GLN A 556 -10.30 -2.28 -24.80
CA GLN A 556 -10.18 -1.12 -25.68
C GLN A 556 -10.56 -1.47 -27.14
N ASN A 557 -10.18 -2.67 -27.59
CA ASN A 557 -10.55 -3.20 -28.90
C ASN A 557 -12.00 -3.74 -28.97
N GLY A 558 -12.71 -3.82 -27.84
CA GLY A 558 -14.08 -4.36 -27.76
C GLY A 558 -14.17 -5.88 -27.93
N TRP A 559 -13.05 -6.60 -27.79
CA TRP A 559 -12.97 -8.07 -27.84
C TRP A 559 -13.41 -8.73 -26.53
N LEU A 560 -13.19 -8.03 -25.41
CA LEU A 560 -13.84 -8.30 -24.14
C LEU A 560 -15.00 -7.32 -23.92
N SER A 561 -16.07 -7.82 -23.32
CA SER A 561 -17.22 -7.00 -22.92
C SER A 561 -17.83 -7.57 -21.64
N PHE A 562 -18.53 -6.72 -20.90
CA PHE A 562 -19.20 -7.13 -19.67
C PHE A 562 -20.68 -7.38 -19.92
N GLU A 563 -21.18 -8.51 -19.43
CA GLU A 563 -22.61 -8.82 -19.39
C GLU A 563 -23.16 -8.42 -18.01
N LEU A 564 -23.84 -7.28 -17.96
CA LEU A 564 -24.60 -6.91 -16.77
C LEU A 564 -25.81 -7.84 -16.69
N GLN A 565 -25.72 -8.88 -15.85
CA GLN A 565 -26.90 -9.66 -15.49
C GLN A 565 -27.89 -8.72 -14.81
N GLU A 566 -28.95 -8.33 -15.52
CA GLU A 566 -30.15 -7.71 -14.95
C GLU A 566 -30.78 -8.72 -13.99
N PHE A 567 -31.05 -8.28 -12.77
CA PHE A 567 -31.85 -9.02 -11.80
C PHE A 567 -33.34 -8.78 -12.04
#